data_AF-A0A7Y5PZI1-F1
#
_entry.id   AF-A0A7Y5PZI1-F1
#
_cell.length_a   1.000
_cell.length_b   1.000
_cell.length_c   1.000
_cell.angle_alpha   90.00
_cell.angle_beta   90.00
_cell.angle_gamma   90.00
#
_symmetry.space_group_name_H-M   'P 1'
#
loop_
_entity.id
_entity.type
_entity.pdbx_description
1 polymer ?
#
loop_
_entity_poly.entity_id
_entity_poly.type
_entity_poly.pdbx_seq_one_letter_code
_entity_poly.pdbx_strand_id
1 'polypeptide(L)'
;MSDTKSGRNFGRDALGILGLVIGAFSAVSVVMAATKGAGTQASGTTALYMGLVEFLGAPACVFASLGVALLGTRLWLKGADRALARHLLGIFLTTFTLSVLVGALDRELGGNFGGGLGGAVANKFSVWVAVPTGLAMVLLPAWFVWLRPAELSQPVENPASGASKTLGVTDASSVTSAEAEALLPRTPVPTTPAAPAAEPVSSPYPPDVRPAGGIPEGARALPSQHERDEQDQGHVVGVQHAGARPAALPRAHVAAGPVAPARPA
;
A
#
# COMPACT_ATOMS: atom_id res chain seq x y z
N MET A 1 10.79 7.09 -40.64
CA MET A 1 11.45 7.64 -39.44
C MET A 1 10.68 7.14 -38.24
N SER A 2 11.23 6.12 -37.59
CA SER A 2 10.64 5.44 -36.45
C SER A 2 11.03 6.17 -35.17
N ASP A 3 10.07 6.87 -34.58
CA ASP A 3 10.19 7.48 -33.25
C ASP A 3 10.44 6.39 -32.20
N THR A 4 11.70 6.25 -31.80
CA THR A 4 12.10 5.46 -30.64
C THR A 4 11.64 6.18 -29.38
N LYS A 5 10.37 6.00 -29.02
CA LYS A 5 9.79 6.33 -27.71
C LYS A 5 10.32 5.37 -26.63
N SER A 6 11.64 5.18 -26.57
CA SER A 6 12.38 4.22 -25.73
C SER A 6 12.72 4.76 -24.33
N GLY A 7 12.28 5.97 -23.98
CA GLY A 7 12.70 6.66 -22.76
C GLY A 7 11.91 6.32 -21.48
N ARG A 8 10.74 5.69 -21.59
CA ARG A 8 9.91 5.34 -20.42
C ARG A 8 10.05 3.85 -20.17
N ASN A 9 10.84 3.46 -19.16
CA ASN A 9 10.66 2.31 -18.25
C ASN A 9 11.97 1.67 -17.75
N PHE A 10 13.16 2.10 -18.20
CA PHE A 10 14.43 1.48 -17.78
C PHE A 10 14.57 1.31 -16.26
N GLY A 11 14.28 2.35 -15.47
CA GLY A 11 14.39 2.27 -14.01
C GLY A 11 13.41 1.27 -13.37
N ARG A 12 12.24 1.08 -13.97
CA ARG A 12 11.22 0.14 -13.49
C ARG A 12 11.59 -1.30 -13.82
N ASP A 13 12.06 -1.53 -15.03
CA ASP A 13 12.45 -2.85 -15.49
C ASP A 13 13.72 -3.29 -14.72
N ALA A 14 14.65 -2.35 -14.46
CA ALA A 14 15.78 -2.55 -13.56
C ALA A 14 15.35 -2.88 -12.13
N LEU A 15 14.35 -2.18 -11.58
CA LEU A 15 13.81 -2.46 -10.24
C LEU A 15 13.15 -3.84 -10.15
N GLY A 16 12.43 -4.25 -11.20
CA GLY A 16 11.82 -5.58 -11.28
C GLY A 16 12.86 -6.71 -11.32
N ILE A 17 13.89 -6.55 -12.17
CA ILE A 17 15.02 -7.49 -12.26
C ILE A 17 15.77 -7.54 -10.93
N LEU A 18 16.06 -6.38 -10.32
CA LEU A 18 16.75 -6.30 -9.03
C LEU A 18 15.96 -7.03 -7.94
N GLY A 19 14.65 -6.81 -7.85
CA GLY A 19 13.78 -7.50 -6.89
C GLY A 19 13.76 -9.02 -7.11
N LEU A 20 13.71 -9.47 -8.36
CA LEU A 20 13.80 -10.89 -8.71
C LEU A 20 15.13 -11.50 -8.24
N VAL A 21 16.26 -10.86 -8.56
CA VAL A 21 17.59 -11.34 -8.20
C VAL A 21 17.77 -11.37 -6.68
N ILE A 22 17.38 -10.31 -5.97
CA ILE A 22 17.45 -10.25 -4.50
C ILE A 22 16.59 -11.35 -3.88
N GLY A 23 15.35 -11.52 -4.35
CA GLY A 23 14.44 -12.55 -3.84
C GLY A 23 14.97 -13.97 -4.08
N ALA A 24 15.41 -14.27 -5.30
CA ALA A 24 15.94 -15.59 -5.65
C ALA A 24 17.24 -15.92 -4.89
N PHE A 25 18.18 -14.97 -4.84
CA PHE A 25 19.43 -15.12 -4.10
C PHE A 25 19.17 -15.31 -2.60
N SER A 26 18.23 -14.55 -2.03
CA SER A 26 17.84 -14.69 -0.63
C SER A 26 17.21 -16.06 -0.36
N ALA A 27 16.35 -16.56 -1.24
CA ALA A 27 15.72 -17.87 -1.08
C ALA A 27 16.77 -19.00 -1.04
N VAL A 28 17.73 -18.99 -1.97
CA VAL A 28 18.83 -19.96 -1.99
C VAL A 28 19.69 -19.84 -0.74
N SER A 29 20.02 -18.61 -0.32
CA SER A 29 20.83 -18.36 0.87
C SER A 29 20.15 -18.84 2.16
N VAL A 30 18.85 -18.65 2.28
CA VAL A 30 18.03 -19.16 3.39
C VAL A 30 18.03 -20.68 3.42
N VAL A 31 17.86 -21.35 2.28
CA VAL A 31 17.89 -22.83 2.20
C VAL A 31 19.27 -23.37 2.55
N MET A 32 20.34 -22.73 2.07
CA MET A 32 21.71 -23.09 2.46
C MET A 32 21.98 -22.85 3.95
N ALA A 33 21.44 -21.77 4.53
CA ALA A 33 21.56 -21.50 5.97
C ALA A 33 20.81 -22.55 6.79
N ALA A 34 19.59 -22.92 6.38
CA ALA A 34 18.76 -23.91 7.07
C ALA A 34 19.36 -25.33 7.03
N THR A 35 20.09 -25.68 5.97
CA THR A 35 20.67 -27.03 5.81
C THR A 35 22.01 -27.22 6.53
N LYS A 36 22.73 -26.15 6.88
CA LYS A 36 24.04 -26.24 7.55
C LYS A 36 23.95 -26.55 9.06
N GLY A 37 22.79 -26.38 9.69
CA GLY A 37 22.59 -26.66 11.11
C GLY A 37 23.23 -25.64 12.05
N ALA A 38 22.75 -25.62 13.30
CA ALA A 38 23.28 -24.75 14.35
C ALA A 38 24.69 -25.18 14.78
N GLY A 39 25.63 -24.23 14.88
CA GLY A 39 27.00 -24.48 15.36
C GLY A 39 28.11 -24.30 14.32
N THR A 40 27.76 -24.05 13.06
CA THR A 40 28.76 -23.68 12.04
C THR A 40 29.19 -22.23 12.22
N GLN A 41 30.50 -21.94 12.32
CA GLN A 41 31.00 -20.57 12.29
C GLN A 41 30.71 -19.95 10.92
N ALA A 42 29.64 -19.17 10.82
CA ALA A 42 29.30 -18.41 9.63
C ALA A 42 29.90 -17.00 9.69
N SER A 43 30.31 -16.48 8.54
CA SER A 43 30.78 -15.11 8.39
C SER A 43 30.04 -14.41 7.23
N GLY A 44 30.10 -13.08 7.23
CA GLY A 44 29.51 -12.25 6.18
C GLY A 44 28.00 -12.43 6.02
N THR A 45 27.53 -12.55 4.77
CA THR A 45 26.10 -12.69 4.44
C THR A 45 25.50 -13.99 4.96
N THR A 46 26.30 -15.07 5.08
CA THR A 46 25.80 -16.35 5.61
C THR A 46 25.38 -16.21 7.08
N ALA A 47 26.13 -15.44 7.88
CA ALA A 47 25.78 -15.17 9.27
C ALA A 47 24.47 -14.37 9.39
N LEU A 48 24.26 -13.41 8.48
CA LEU A 48 23.00 -12.66 8.42
C LEU A 48 21.81 -13.57 8.13
N TYR A 49 21.89 -14.44 7.12
CA TYR A 49 20.80 -15.37 6.80
C TYR A 49 20.60 -16.44 7.88
N MET A 50 21.65 -16.93 8.54
CA MET A 50 21.52 -17.80 9.70
C MET A 50 20.79 -17.10 10.84
N GLY A 51 21.16 -15.86 11.17
CA GLY A 51 20.45 -15.08 12.19
C GLY A 51 18.99 -14.81 11.84
N LEU A 52 18.68 -14.58 10.55
CA LEU A 52 17.31 -14.41 10.10
C LEU A 52 16.49 -15.69 10.22
N VAL A 53 17.08 -16.84 9.84
CA VAL A 53 16.47 -18.17 9.99
C VAL A 53 16.28 -18.52 11.46
N GLU A 54 17.24 -18.21 12.32
CA GLU A 54 17.12 -18.40 13.77
C GLU A 54 16.01 -17.51 14.36
N PHE A 55 15.87 -16.28 13.87
CA PHE A 55 14.86 -15.36 14.37
C PHE A 55 13.44 -15.70 13.90
N LEU A 56 13.20 -15.86 12.59
CA LEU A 56 11.85 -16.08 12.02
C LEU A 56 11.50 -17.54 11.72
N GLY A 57 12.50 -18.42 11.66
CA GLY A 57 12.33 -19.77 11.13
C GLY A 57 12.55 -19.83 9.61
N ALA A 58 13.03 -20.98 9.14
CA ALA A 58 13.34 -21.20 7.73
C ALA A 58 12.12 -21.07 6.80
N PRO A 59 10.94 -21.66 7.11
CA PRO A 59 9.78 -21.60 6.21
C PRO A 59 9.30 -20.16 5.95
N ALA A 60 9.29 -19.32 6.98
CA ALA A 60 8.90 -17.92 6.88
C ALA A 60 9.90 -17.12 6.01
N CYS A 61 11.19 -17.32 6.20
CA CYS A 61 12.23 -16.66 5.40
C CYS A 61 12.19 -17.06 3.92
N VAL A 62 11.93 -18.34 3.63
CA VAL A 62 11.75 -18.82 2.24
C VAL A 62 10.52 -18.17 1.62
N PHE A 63 9.40 -18.13 2.35
CA PHE A 63 8.17 -17.48 1.87
C PHE A 63 8.39 -16.00 1.56
N ALA A 64 9.06 -15.25 2.44
CA ALA A 64 9.38 -13.84 2.21
C ALA A 64 10.22 -13.64 0.95
N SER A 65 11.27 -14.46 0.80
CA SER A 65 12.19 -14.40 -0.35
C SER A 65 11.47 -14.71 -1.66
N LEU A 66 10.62 -15.74 -1.66
CA LEU A 66 9.81 -16.11 -2.82
C LEU A 66 8.76 -15.03 -3.15
N GLY A 67 8.14 -14.44 -2.14
CA GLY A 67 7.20 -13.32 -2.29
C GLY A 67 7.86 -12.11 -2.97
N VAL A 68 9.07 -11.76 -2.54
CA VAL A 68 9.86 -10.67 -3.17
C VAL A 68 10.26 -11.04 -4.60
N ALA A 69 10.67 -12.28 -4.85
CA ALA A 69 11.04 -12.74 -6.20
C ALA A 69 9.84 -12.69 -7.17
N LEU A 70 8.67 -13.15 -6.73
CA LEU A 70 7.43 -13.09 -7.50
C LEU A 70 6.97 -11.65 -7.75
N LEU A 71 7.13 -10.77 -6.75
CA LEU A 71 6.82 -9.36 -6.90
C LEU A 71 7.76 -8.66 -7.89
N GLY A 72 9.06 -8.98 -7.85
CA GLY A 72 10.04 -8.52 -8.84
C GLY A 72 9.72 -9.00 -10.25
N THR A 73 9.37 -10.29 -10.39
CA THR A 73 8.92 -10.86 -11.67
C THR A 73 7.68 -10.15 -12.21
N ARG A 74 6.69 -9.91 -11.35
CA ARG A 74 5.48 -9.18 -11.72
C ARG A 74 5.78 -7.74 -12.11
N LEU A 75 6.65 -7.05 -11.39
CA LEU A 75 7.05 -5.66 -11.66
C LEU A 75 7.78 -5.56 -13.01
N TRP A 76 8.61 -6.55 -13.33
CA TRP A 76 9.30 -6.65 -14.61
C TRP A 76 8.34 -6.92 -15.78
N LEU A 77 7.41 -7.87 -15.62
CA LEU A 77 6.48 -8.26 -16.70
C LEU A 77 5.33 -7.27 -16.93
N LYS A 78 4.70 -6.80 -15.84
CA LYS A 78 3.46 -5.98 -15.91
C LYS A 78 3.72 -4.49 -15.68
N GLY A 79 4.89 -4.12 -15.19
CA GLY A 79 5.22 -2.74 -14.85
C GLY A 79 4.74 -2.31 -13.46
N ALA A 80 4.82 -1.00 -13.22
CA ALA A 80 4.76 -0.38 -11.91
C ALA A 80 3.33 -0.37 -11.40
N ASP A 81 3.10 -1.14 -10.35
CA ASP A 81 1.81 -1.23 -9.69
C ASP A 81 1.77 -0.23 -8.52
N ARG A 82 0.76 0.65 -8.47
CA ARG A 82 0.54 1.54 -7.31
C ARG A 82 0.36 0.73 -6.01
N ALA A 83 0.03 -0.55 -6.14
CA ALA A 83 -0.09 -1.50 -5.04
C ALA A 83 1.25 -2.11 -4.56
N LEU A 84 2.43 -1.67 -5.03
CA LEU A 84 3.72 -2.26 -4.61
C LEU A 84 3.90 -2.25 -3.09
N ALA A 85 3.68 -1.10 -2.45
CA ALA A 85 3.78 -0.96 -1.00
C ALA A 85 2.81 -1.90 -0.27
N ARG A 86 1.59 -2.04 -0.79
CA ARG A 86 0.58 -2.95 -0.24
C ARG A 86 1.04 -4.42 -0.34
N HIS A 87 1.62 -4.83 -1.46
CA HIS A 87 2.13 -6.19 -1.63
C HIS A 87 3.32 -6.47 -0.71
N LEU A 88 4.28 -5.55 -0.60
CA LEU A 88 5.40 -5.68 0.34
C LEU A 88 4.90 -5.80 1.79
N LEU A 89 3.99 -4.92 2.20
CA LEU A 89 3.38 -4.96 3.53
C LEU A 89 2.70 -6.30 3.79
N GLY A 90 1.98 -6.84 2.80
CA GLY A 90 1.34 -8.14 2.93
C GLY A 90 2.33 -9.30 3.02
N ILE A 91 3.41 -9.29 2.23
CA ILE A 91 4.48 -10.28 2.35
C ILE A 91 5.08 -10.22 3.75
N PHE A 92 5.39 -9.03 4.27
CA PHE A 92 5.93 -8.88 5.63
C PHE A 92 4.96 -9.42 6.69
N LEU A 93 3.69 -8.97 6.68
CA LEU A 93 2.69 -9.40 7.66
C LEU A 93 2.47 -10.91 7.64
N THR A 94 2.30 -11.48 6.44
CA THR A 94 2.10 -12.94 6.30
C THR A 94 3.35 -13.73 6.67
N THR A 95 4.55 -13.20 6.46
CA THR A 95 5.80 -13.83 6.91
C THR A 95 5.86 -13.93 8.44
N PHE A 96 5.54 -12.85 9.16
CA PHE A 96 5.54 -12.85 10.61
C PHE A 96 4.46 -13.79 11.18
N THR A 97 3.26 -13.78 10.60
CA THR A 97 2.18 -14.65 11.09
C THR A 97 2.41 -16.11 10.71
N LEU A 98 3.07 -16.39 9.58
CA LEU A 98 3.51 -17.72 9.21
C LEU A 98 4.58 -18.24 10.18
N SER A 99 5.53 -17.39 10.59
CA SER A 99 6.52 -17.73 11.63
C SER A 99 5.81 -18.15 12.93
N VAL A 100 4.81 -17.39 13.39
CA VAL A 100 4.01 -17.72 14.58
C VAL A 100 3.23 -19.03 14.41
N LEU A 101 2.59 -19.25 13.25
CA LEU A 101 1.87 -20.49 12.97
C LEU A 101 2.79 -21.71 12.98
N VAL A 102 3.94 -21.62 12.32
CA VAL A 102 4.93 -22.70 12.31
C VAL A 102 5.46 -22.93 13.72
N GLY A 103 5.75 -21.87 14.48
CA GLY A 103 6.20 -21.96 15.88
C GLY A 103 5.18 -22.57 16.84
N ALA A 104 3.89 -22.49 16.52
CA ALA A 104 2.83 -23.18 17.26
C ALA A 104 2.79 -24.70 16.99
N LEU A 105 3.25 -25.14 15.81
CA LEU A 105 3.37 -26.55 15.44
C LEU A 105 4.70 -27.14 15.93
N ASP A 106 5.78 -26.41 15.69
CA ASP A 106 7.15 -26.79 16.02
C ASP A 106 7.96 -25.52 16.36
N ARG A 107 8.43 -25.47 17.60
CA ARG A 107 9.18 -24.31 18.13
C ARG A 107 10.49 -24.07 17.40
N GLU A 108 11.16 -25.12 16.94
CA GLU A 108 12.44 -25.00 16.25
C GLU A 108 12.24 -24.46 14.84
N LEU A 109 11.21 -24.94 14.13
CA LEU A 109 10.91 -24.49 12.77
C LEU A 109 10.39 -23.06 12.70
N GLY A 110 9.72 -22.56 13.76
CA GLY A 110 9.22 -21.19 13.84
C GLY A 110 10.28 -20.15 14.21
N GLY A 111 11.51 -20.57 14.50
CA GLY A 111 12.55 -19.71 15.05
C GLY A 111 12.19 -19.11 16.41
N ASN A 112 13.03 -18.20 16.90
CA ASN A 112 12.87 -17.57 18.21
C ASN A 112 11.56 -16.76 18.31
N PHE A 113 11.20 -16.03 17.25
CA PHE A 113 9.98 -15.22 17.23
C PHE A 113 8.72 -16.09 17.23
N GLY A 114 8.63 -17.03 16.28
CA GLY A 114 7.48 -17.90 16.13
C GLY A 114 7.32 -18.88 17.29
N GLY A 115 8.42 -19.50 17.72
CA GLY A 115 8.43 -20.40 18.88
C GLY A 115 8.12 -19.67 20.19
N GLY A 116 8.55 -18.42 20.33
CA GLY A 116 8.25 -17.57 21.48
C GLY A 116 6.77 -17.21 21.59
N LEU A 117 6.16 -16.73 20.51
CA LEU A 117 4.75 -16.33 20.49
C LEU A 117 3.82 -17.53 20.29
N GLY A 118 3.95 -18.23 19.16
CA GLY A 118 3.09 -19.35 18.78
C GLY A 118 3.27 -20.55 19.69
N GLY A 119 4.52 -20.89 20.02
CA GLY A 119 4.82 -21.99 20.94
C GLY A 119 4.39 -21.72 22.38
N ALA A 120 4.34 -20.45 22.82
CA ALA A 120 3.76 -20.13 24.13
C ALA A 120 2.23 -20.29 24.14
N VAL A 121 1.54 -19.91 23.06
CA VAL A 121 0.10 -20.10 22.91
C VAL A 121 -0.25 -21.58 22.87
N ALA A 122 0.47 -22.38 22.08
CA ALA A 122 0.26 -23.83 21.98
C ALA A 122 0.44 -24.53 23.33
N ASN A 123 1.42 -24.11 24.13
CA ASN A 123 1.63 -24.63 25.48
C ASN A 123 0.50 -24.30 26.45
N LYS A 124 -0.19 -23.16 26.28
CA LYS A 124 -1.26 -22.71 27.19
C LYS A 124 -2.64 -23.23 26.81
N PHE A 125 -2.94 -23.31 25.51
CA PHE A 125 -4.30 -23.53 25.01
C PHE A 125 -4.47 -24.82 24.19
N SER A 126 -3.45 -25.69 24.17
CA SER A 126 -3.32 -26.86 23.29
C SER A 126 -3.10 -26.51 21.81
N VAL A 127 -2.46 -27.43 21.09
CA VAL A 127 -2.18 -27.31 19.65
C VAL A 127 -3.46 -27.14 18.83
N TRP A 128 -4.57 -27.77 19.25
CA TRP A 128 -5.86 -27.70 18.56
C TRP A 128 -6.48 -26.30 18.52
N VAL A 129 -6.14 -25.43 19.48
CA VAL A 129 -6.59 -24.03 19.50
C VAL A 129 -5.56 -23.13 18.82
N ALA A 130 -4.27 -23.41 19.04
CA ALA A 130 -3.18 -22.61 18.49
C ALA A 130 -3.10 -22.67 16.96
N VAL A 131 -3.32 -23.84 16.34
CA VAL A 131 -3.25 -24.01 14.88
C VAL A 131 -4.34 -23.22 14.14
N PRO A 132 -5.64 -23.32 14.47
CA PRO A 132 -6.67 -22.49 13.86
C PRO A 132 -6.43 -20.99 14.07
N THR A 133 -5.92 -20.62 15.24
CA THR A 133 -5.62 -19.21 15.57
C THR A 133 -4.46 -18.68 14.72
N GLY A 134 -3.37 -19.45 14.61
CA GLY A 134 -2.24 -19.10 13.75
C GLY A 134 -2.66 -19.06 12.28
N LEU A 135 -3.50 -19.99 11.84
CA LEU A 135 -4.03 -20.01 10.47
C LEU A 135 -4.88 -18.78 10.19
N ALA A 136 -5.77 -18.38 11.12
CA ALA A 136 -6.53 -17.15 11.02
C ALA A 136 -5.61 -15.91 10.94
N MET A 137 -4.51 -15.89 11.71
CA MET A 137 -3.51 -14.82 11.65
C MET A 137 -2.75 -14.76 10.31
N VAL A 138 -2.61 -15.86 9.58
CA VAL A 138 -2.04 -15.85 8.21
C VAL A 138 -3.08 -15.43 7.19
N LEU A 139 -4.31 -15.95 7.31
CA LEU A 139 -5.39 -15.69 6.36
C LEU A 139 -5.90 -14.25 6.41
N LEU A 140 -5.95 -13.62 7.59
CA LEU A 140 -6.38 -12.22 7.75
C LEU A 140 -5.56 -11.24 6.88
N PRO A 141 -4.22 -11.13 7.04
CA PRO A 141 -3.41 -10.22 6.23
C PRO A 141 -3.42 -10.63 4.76
N ALA A 142 -3.40 -11.93 4.45
CA ALA A 142 -3.53 -12.40 3.07
C ALA A 142 -4.85 -11.94 2.43
N TRP A 143 -5.94 -12.02 3.19
CA TRP A 143 -7.26 -11.55 2.78
C TRP A 143 -7.27 -10.04 2.55
N PHE A 144 -6.84 -9.26 3.54
CA PHE A 144 -6.83 -7.80 3.48
C PHE A 144 -5.96 -7.25 2.34
N VAL A 145 -4.86 -7.92 2.01
CA VAL A 145 -3.89 -7.44 1.01
C VAL A 145 -4.26 -7.89 -0.40
N TRP A 146 -4.66 -9.15 -0.58
CA TRP A 146 -4.79 -9.76 -1.90
C TRP A 146 -6.23 -10.11 -2.30
N LEU A 147 -7.06 -10.55 -1.35
CA LEU A 147 -8.42 -11.04 -1.66
C LEU A 147 -9.50 -9.97 -1.49
N ARG A 148 -9.20 -8.88 -0.77
CA ARG A 148 -10.17 -7.80 -0.55
C ARG A 148 -10.62 -7.19 -1.90
N PRO A 149 -11.94 -7.16 -2.18
CA PRO A 149 -12.47 -6.52 -3.37
C PRO A 149 -11.97 -5.07 -3.52
N ALA A 150 -11.62 -4.69 -4.75
CA ALA A 150 -11.10 -3.35 -5.05
C ALA A 150 -12.12 -2.24 -4.70
N GLU A 151 -13.41 -2.56 -4.76
CA GLU A 151 -14.52 -1.66 -4.41
C GLU A 151 -14.43 -1.17 -2.96
N LEU A 152 -14.00 -2.03 -2.04
CA LEU A 152 -13.82 -1.67 -0.62
C LEU A 152 -12.49 -0.96 -0.34
N SER A 153 -11.62 -0.85 -1.35
CA SER A 153 -10.28 -0.28 -1.23
C SER A 153 -10.19 1.11 -1.87
N GLN A 154 -11.32 1.67 -2.34
CA GLN A 154 -11.32 3.04 -2.84
C GLN A 154 -10.88 3.97 -1.71
N PRO A 155 -9.74 4.68 -1.87
CA PRO A 155 -9.43 5.77 -0.96
C PRO A 155 -10.63 6.70 -0.97
N VAL A 156 -11.03 7.22 0.20
CA VAL A 156 -11.94 8.37 0.25
C VAL A 156 -11.26 9.47 -0.56
N GLU A 157 -11.64 9.57 -1.82
CA GLU A 157 -11.01 10.45 -2.78
C GLU A 157 -11.40 11.84 -2.32
N ASN A 158 -10.47 12.53 -1.65
CA ASN A 158 -10.71 13.88 -1.16
C ASN A 158 -11.10 14.71 -2.40
N PRO A 159 -12.36 15.18 -2.50
CA PRO A 159 -12.86 15.83 -3.72
C PRO A 159 -12.06 17.10 -4.08
N ALA A 160 -11.32 17.66 -3.10
CA ALA A 160 -10.41 18.78 -3.28
C ALA A 160 -9.16 18.47 -4.15
N SER A 161 -8.76 17.19 -4.28
CA SER A 161 -7.56 16.82 -5.07
C SER A 161 -7.85 16.49 -6.54
N GLY A 162 -9.13 16.37 -6.93
CA GLY A 162 -9.54 15.99 -8.28
C GLY A 162 -9.48 17.12 -9.32
N ALA A 163 -9.52 18.38 -8.88
CA ALA A 163 -9.62 19.53 -9.79
C ALA A 163 -8.30 19.93 -10.47
N SER A 164 -7.14 19.53 -9.94
CA SER A 164 -5.83 19.96 -10.50
C SER A 164 -5.21 18.98 -11.49
N LYS A 165 -5.76 17.77 -11.67
CA LYS A 165 -5.08 16.72 -12.48
C LYS A 165 -5.60 16.57 -13.91
N THR A 166 -6.63 17.33 -14.30
CA THR A 166 -7.19 17.33 -15.66
C THR A 166 -6.84 18.58 -16.47
N LEU A 167 -6.12 19.56 -15.91
CA LEU A 167 -5.73 20.80 -16.62
C LEU A 167 -4.27 20.84 -17.10
N GLY A 168 -3.60 19.69 -17.13
CA GLY A 168 -2.18 19.58 -17.44
C GLY A 168 -1.85 18.87 -18.76
N VAL A 169 -2.63 19.04 -19.82
CA VAL A 169 -2.17 18.82 -21.22
C VAL A 169 -2.89 19.83 -22.12
N THR A 170 -2.44 21.08 -22.05
CA THR A 170 -2.59 22.01 -23.16
C THR A 170 -1.23 22.01 -23.85
N ASP A 171 -1.09 21.22 -24.93
CA ASP A 171 -0.53 21.77 -26.17
C ASP A 171 -0.53 20.77 -27.34
N ALA A 172 -0.91 21.35 -28.49
CA ALA A 172 -0.70 20.97 -29.89
C ALA A 172 -1.56 19.85 -30.52
N SER A 173 -2.65 20.30 -31.18
CA SER A 173 -3.10 19.96 -32.56
C SER A 173 -2.91 18.52 -33.08
N SER A 174 -3.92 17.83 -33.61
CA SER A 174 -4.69 18.30 -34.78
C SER A 174 -6.03 17.57 -34.87
N VAL A 175 -7.11 18.22 -34.40
CA VAL A 175 -8.43 17.99 -34.99
C VAL A 175 -8.95 19.39 -35.25
N THR A 176 -8.97 19.77 -36.52
CA THR A 176 -9.53 21.06 -36.91
C THR A 176 -11.03 21.07 -36.58
N SER A 177 -11.63 22.24 -36.31
CA SER A 177 -13.08 22.30 -36.02
C SER A 177 -13.92 21.68 -37.15
N ALA A 178 -13.41 21.71 -38.39
CA ALA A 178 -13.99 21.05 -39.55
C ALA A 178 -13.96 19.51 -39.48
N GLU A 179 -12.90 18.91 -38.93
CA GLU A 179 -12.82 17.45 -38.72
C GLU A 179 -13.69 16.98 -37.55
N ALA A 180 -13.84 17.82 -36.52
CA ALA A 180 -14.76 17.54 -35.41
C ALA A 180 -16.23 17.55 -35.89
N GLU A 181 -16.57 18.42 -36.85
CA GLU A 181 -17.92 18.50 -37.43
C GLU A 181 -18.25 17.33 -38.38
N ALA A 182 -17.22 16.68 -38.95
CA ALA A 182 -17.37 15.48 -39.78
C ALA A 182 -17.65 14.20 -38.96
N LEU A 183 -17.30 14.20 -37.67
CA LEU A 183 -17.50 13.05 -36.76
C LEU A 183 -18.84 13.08 -36.05
N LEU A 184 -19.62 14.15 -36.17
CA LEU A 184 -21.00 14.17 -35.70
C LEU A 184 -21.89 13.56 -36.79
N PRO A 185 -22.52 12.39 -36.55
CA PRO A 185 -23.55 11.89 -37.44
C PRO A 185 -24.62 12.98 -37.53
N ARG A 186 -24.82 13.53 -38.73
CA ARG A 186 -25.99 14.37 -39.00
C ARG A 186 -27.20 13.46 -38.95
N THR A 187 -27.70 13.20 -37.75
CA THR A 187 -29.00 12.59 -37.55
C THR A 187 -29.98 13.53 -38.26
N PRO A 188 -30.69 13.09 -39.32
CA PRO A 188 -31.73 13.91 -39.88
C PRO A 188 -32.72 14.19 -38.76
N VAL A 189 -32.88 15.48 -38.42
CA VAL A 189 -33.92 15.91 -37.49
C VAL A 189 -35.23 15.40 -38.10
N PRO A 190 -35.93 14.44 -37.47
CA PRO A 190 -37.24 14.08 -37.95
C PRO A 190 -38.08 15.35 -37.91
N THR A 191 -38.60 15.75 -39.06
CA THR A 191 -39.59 16.82 -39.16
C THR A 191 -40.83 16.32 -38.43
N THR A 192 -40.89 16.55 -37.13
CA THR A 192 -42.05 16.25 -36.31
C THR A 192 -43.23 17.04 -36.88
N PRO A 193 -44.30 16.38 -37.37
CA PRO A 193 -45.52 17.08 -37.74
C PRO A 193 -46.02 17.84 -36.52
N ALA A 194 -46.36 19.12 -36.72
CA ALA A 194 -46.88 19.99 -35.68
C ALA A 194 -47.97 19.29 -34.87
N ALA A 195 -47.66 18.96 -33.61
CA ALA A 195 -48.68 18.54 -32.66
C ALA A 195 -49.62 19.74 -32.41
N PRO A 196 -50.94 19.51 -32.34
CA PRO A 196 -51.90 20.57 -32.06
C PRO A 196 -51.55 21.25 -30.73
N ALA A 197 -51.63 22.59 -30.73
CA ALA A 197 -51.30 23.45 -29.60
C ALA A 197 -52.05 23.01 -28.34
N ALA A 198 -51.36 22.29 -27.46
CA ALA A 198 -51.81 22.07 -26.10
C ALA A 198 -51.70 23.40 -25.35
N GLU A 199 -52.80 23.82 -24.73
CA GLU A 199 -52.84 25.04 -23.92
C GLU A 199 -51.77 24.97 -22.82
N PRO A 200 -51.06 26.08 -22.56
CA PRO A 200 -49.99 26.11 -21.57
C PRO A 200 -50.58 25.89 -20.18
N VAL A 201 -50.34 24.70 -19.62
CA VAL A 201 -50.62 24.40 -18.23
C VAL A 201 -49.79 25.37 -17.38
N SER A 202 -50.47 26.28 -16.68
CA SER A 202 -49.87 27.21 -15.73
C SER A 202 -49.15 26.40 -14.64
N SER A 203 -47.82 26.37 -14.71
CA SER A 203 -46.98 25.85 -13.64
C SER A 203 -47.24 26.68 -12.37
N PRO A 204 -47.50 26.05 -11.21
CA PRO A 204 -47.58 26.75 -9.92
C PRO A 204 -46.25 27.38 -9.49
N TYR A 205 -45.15 27.03 -10.17
CA TYR A 205 -43.83 27.56 -9.87
C TYR A 205 -43.52 28.82 -10.68
N PRO A 206 -42.79 29.79 -10.09
CA PRO A 206 -42.29 30.94 -10.80
C PRO A 206 -41.52 30.53 -12.07
N PRO A 207 -41.56 31.34 -13.13
CA PRO A 207 -40.83 31.04 -14.37
C PRO A 207 -39.35 30.86 -14.06
N ASP A 208 -38.76 29.74 -14.48
CA ASP A 208 -37.34 29.49 -14.29
C ASP A 208 -36.55 30.51 -15.12
N VAL A 209 -35.85 31.42 -14.46
CA VAL A 209 -35.08 32.50 -15.09
C VAL A 209 -33.70 32.04 -15.58
N ARG A 210 -33.28 30.81 -15.23
CA ARG A 210 -31.99 30.23 -15.62
C ARG A 210 -31.74 30.13 -17.14
N PRO A 211 -32.72 29.77 -17.99
CA PRO A 211 -32.52 29.71 -19.44
C PRO A 211 -32.26 31.10 -20.05
N ALA A 212 -32.72 32.16 -19.37
CA ALA A 212 -32.50 33.55 -19.76
C ALA A 212 -31.25 34.16 -19.09
N GLY A 213 -30.45 33.36 -18.38
CA GLY A 213 -29.26 33.83 -17.64
C GLY A 213 -29.58 34.62 -16.37
N GLY A 214 -30.83 34.64 -15.92
CA GLY A 214 -31.24 35.28 -14.69
C GLY A 214 -30.89 34.46 -13.44
N ILE A 215 -30.59 35.15 -12.35
CA ILE A 215 -30.37 34.53 -11.03
C ILE A 215 -31.73 34.50 -10.30
N PRO A 216 -32.19 33.32 -9.82
CA PRO A 216 -33.48 33.23 -9.16
C PRO A 216 -33.49 34.01 -7.84
N GLU A 217 -34.64 34.61 -7.52
CA GLU A 217 -34.85 35.30 -6.25
C GLU A 217 -34.55 34.35 -5.07
N GLY A 218 -33.71 34.80 -4.14
CA GLY A 218 -33.26 34.01 -2.99
C GLY A 218 -31.94 33.25 -3.17
N ALA A 219 -31.35 33.25 -4.37
CA ALA A 219 -29.99 32.74 -4.54
C ALA A 219 -28.97 33.70 -3.90
N ARG A 220 -28.38 33.28 -2.77
CA ARG A 220 -27.29 34.00 -2.10
C ARG A 220 -25.97 33.60 -2.74
N ALA A 221 -25.11 34.57 -3.06
CA ALA A 221 -23.75 34.30 -3.52
C ALA A 221 -23.01 33.45 -2.47
N LEU A 222 -22.38 32.37 -2.94
CA LEU A 222 -21.48 31.59 -2.09
C LEU A 222 -20.29 32.48 -1.71
N PRO A 223 -19.86 32.46 -0.44
CA PRO A 223 -18.68 33.21 -0.03
C PRO A 223 -17.48 32.77 -0.86
N SER A 224 -16.72 33.76 -1.29
CA SER A 224 -15.50 33.55 -2.05
C SER A 224 -14.52 32.70 -1.23
N GLN A 225 -13.61 31.98 -1.90
CA GLN A 225 -12.57 31.20 -1.18
C GLN A 225 -11.75 32.11 -0.25
N HIS A 226 -11.54 33.37 -0.64
CA HIS A 226 -10.80 34.33 0.16
C HIS A 226 -11.51 34.67 1.49
N GLU A 227 -12.83 34.85 1.47
CA GLU A 227 -13.62 35.05 2.70
C GLU A 227 -13.66 33.81 3.59
N ARG A 228 -13.57 32.60 3.00
CA ARG A 228 -13.49 31.36 3.78
C ARG A 228 -12.15 31.18 4.49
N ASP A 229 -11.05 31.55 3.82
CA ASP A 229 -9.70 31.42 4.38
C ASP A 229 -9.45 32.44 5.50
N GLU A 230 -10.05 33.63 5.44
CA GLU A 230 -9.97 34.62 6.53
C GLU A 230 -10.80 34.21 7.76
N GLN A 231 -11.94 33.53 7.56
CA GLN A 231 -12.79 33.10 8.67
C GLN A 231 -12.17 31.94 9.46
N ASP A 232 -11.37 31.08 8.82
CA ASP A 232 -10.71 29.93 9.47
C ASP A 232 -9.46 30.36 10.26
N GLN A 233 -8.84 31.49 9.92
CA GLN A 233 -7.68 32.03 10.64
C GLN A 233 -8.04 32.76 11.95
N GLY A 234 -9.30 33.18 12.13
CA GLY A 234 -9.75 33.88 13.33
C GLY A 234 -10.04 32.98 14.54
N HIS A 235 -10.08 31.66 14.37
CA HIS A 235 -10.47 30.70 15.42
C HIS A 235 -9.36 29.73 15.82
N VAL A 236 -8.12 30.22 15.94
CA VAL A 236 -7.05 29.46 16.60
C VAL A 236 -7.17 29.65 18.11
N VAL A 237 -7.99 28.80 18.74
CA VAL A 237 -7.98 28.61 20.20
C VAL A 237 -6.57 28.20 20.61
N GLY A 238 -5.84 29.10 21.26
CA GLY A 238 -4.49 28.87 21.75
C GLY A 238 -4.45 27.74 22.76
N VAL A 239 -4.18 26.52 22.29
CA VAL A 239 -3.82 25.39 23.16
C VAL A 239 -2.37 25.58 23.58
N GLN A 240 -2.17 26.19 24.75
CA GLN A 240 -0.88 26.19 25.44
C GLN A 240 -0.47 24.74 25.74
N HIS A 241 0.42 24.18 24.93
CA HIS A 241 1.12 22.95 25.28
C HIS A 241 2.20 23.24 26.32
N ALA A 242 1.88 22.92 27.57
CA ALA A 242 2.82 22.85 28.67
C ALA A 242 3.91 21.80 28.35
N GLY A 243 5.16 22.27 28.28
CA GLY A 243 6.32 21.46 27.96
C GLY A 243 6.57 20.37 29.00
N ALA A 244 6.42 19.10 28.58
CA ALA A 244 6.92 17.95 29.31
C ALA A 244 8.40 17.72 28.94
N ARG A 245 9.26 18.06 29.88
CA ARG A 245 10.72 17.84 29.86
C ARG A 245 10.99 16.32 29.87
N PRO A 246 11.71 15.74 28.90
CA PRO A 246 12.07 14.32 28.96
C PRO A 246 13.12 14.09 30.06
N ALA A 247 12.77 13.23 31.02
CA ALA A 247 13.66 12.80 32.09
C ALA A 247 14.82 11.97 31.52
N ALA A 248 16.04 12.36 31.87
CA ALA A 248 17.27 11.65 31.53
C ALA A 248 17.28 10.27 32.18
N LEU A 249 17.46 9.22 31.38
CA LEU A 249 17.66 7.85 31.84
C LEU A 249 19.08 7.67 32.43
N PRO A 250 19.23 6.93 33.54
CA PRO A 250 20.52 6.67 34.16
C PRO A 250 21.38 5.70 33.34
N ARG A 251 22.66 6.06 33.17
CA ARG A 251 23.72 5.21 32.61
C ARG A 251 23.91 3.95 33.46
N ALA A 252 23.65 2.78 32.89
CA ALA A 252 24.04 1.51 33.48
C ALA A 252 25.57 1.32 33.34
N HIS A 253 26.26 1.27 34.48
CA HIS A 253 27.65 0.84 34.58
C HIS A 253 27.75 -0.65 34.25
N VAL A 254 28.44 -0.97 33.15
CA VAL A 254 28.85 -2.34 32.82
C VAL A 254 30.07 -2.68 33.68
N ALA A 255 29.87 -3.56 34.66
CA ALA A 255 30.94 -4.13 35.47
C ALA A 255 31.68 -5.21 34.65
N ALA A 256 32.98 -5.02 34.45
CA ALA A 256 33.86 -6.02 33.87
C ALA A 256 34.09 -7.16 34.87
N GLY A 257 33.71 -8.38 34.50
CA GLY A 257 33.99 -9.59 35.28
C GLY A 257 35.44 -10.08 35.09
N PRO A 258 36.05 -10.74 36.08
CA PRO A 258 37.45 -11.16 36.05
C PRO A 258 37.67 -12.38 35.14
N VAL A 259 38.75 -12.29 34.36
CA VAL A 259 39.30 -13.35 33.49
C VAL A 259 39.97 -14.42 34.36
N ALA A 260 39.55 -15.68 34.22
CA ALA A 260 40.17 -16.82 34.88
C ALA A 260 41.50 -17.21 34.21
N PRO A 261 42.56 -17.55 34.96
CA PRO A 261 43.83 -17.96 34.38
C PRO A 261 43.81 -19.42 33.88
N ALA A 262 44.47 -19.62 32.74
CA ALA A 262 44.67 -20.91 32.10
C ALA A 262 45.53 -21.85 32.97
N ARG A 263 45.14 -23.12 32.99
CA ARG A 263 45.87 -24.23 33.64
C ARG A 263 46.98 -24.72 32.69
N PRO A 264 48.25 -24.82 33.12
CA PRO A 264 49.27 -25.54 32.35
C PRO A 264 49.12 -27.07 32.52
N ALA A 265 49.62 -27.79 31.51
CA ALA A 265 49.57 -29.24 31.34
C ALA A 265 50.44 -30.02 32.32
#